data_AF-A0A9D2W6N2-F1
#
_entry.id   AF-A0A9D2W6N2-F1
#
_cell.length_a   1.000
_cell.length_b   1.000
_cell.length_c   1.000
_cell.angle_alpha   90.00
_cell.angle_beta   90.00
_cell.angle_gamma   90.00
#
_symmetry.space_group_name_H-M   'P 1'
#
loop_
_entity.id
_entity.type
_entity.pdbx_description
1 polymer ?
#
loop_
_entity_poly.entity_id
_entity_poly.type
_entity_poly.pdbx_seq_one_letter_code
_entity_poly.pdbx_strand_id
1 'polypeptide(L)'
;IIQGMQEETGATITIEEVDNVGRIEISGTNKKSIDDAIRLIKGIVAVPEVGEVYTGKVRSIMPYGAFVEFLPGKDGLLHISEIDWKRLETIEESGLKEGDDIEVKLLEIDPKTGKFKLSHKVLLPKPEGMEENNKKRERKPQQK
;
A
#
# COMPACT_ATOMS: atom_id res chain seq x y z
N ILE A 1 16.68 0.01 14.70
CA ILE A 1 16.29 0.83 13.52
C ILE A 1 16.49 2.31 13.81
N ILE A 2 15.88 2.85 14.87
CA ILE A 2 15.97 4.28 15.20
C ILE A 2 17.41 4.75 15.48
N GLN A 3 18.21 4.00 16.26
CA GLN A 3 19.62 4.35 16.51
C GLN A 3 20.46 4.45 15.22
N GLY A 4 20.27 3.55 14.25
CA GLY A 4 20.99 3.61 12.98
C GLY A 4 20.60 4.82 12.12
N MET A 5 19.32 5.23 12.17
CA MET A 5 18.86 6.45 11.49
C MET A 5 19.43 7.72 12.13
N GLN A 6 19.59 7.73 13.46
CA GLN A 6 20.20 8.85 14.17
C GLN A 6 21.69 8.98 13.85
N GLU A 7 22.42 7.86 13.71
CA GLU A 7 23.82 7.86 13.27
C GLU A 7 23.97 8.31 11.81
N GLU A 8 23.09 7.86 10.91
CA GLU A 8 23.18 8.18 9.48
C GLU A 8 22.80 9.64 9.16
N THR A 9 21.79 10.17 9.84
CA THR A 9 21.30 11.54 9.60
C THR A 9 21.95 12.59 10.49
N GLY A 10 22.52 12.17 11.63
CA GLY A 10 22.98 13.08 12.69
C GLY A 10 21.84 13.82 13.40
N ALA A 11 20.59 13.41 13.20
CA ALA A 11 19.43 13.97 13.88
C ALA A 11 19.01 13.07 15.05
N THR A 12 18.59 13.67 16.16
CA THR A 12 17.94 12.96 17.27
C THR A 12 16.47 12.74 16.92
N ILE A 13 16.04 11.47 16.96
CA ILE A 13 14.67 11.06 16.67
C ILE A 13 14.08 10.50 17.95
N THR A 14 13.08 11.17 18.50
CA THR A 14 12.33 10.74 19.69
C THR A 14 10.94 10.30 19.23
N ILE A 15 10.49 9.13 19.69
CA ILE A 15 9.14 8.65 19.43
C ILE A 15 8.42 8.55 20.78
N GLU A 16 7.33 9.28 20.90
CA GLU A 16 6.47 9.29 22.08
C GLU A 16 5.09 8.77 21.69
N GLU A 17 4.49 7.92 22.52
CA GLU A 17 3.10 7.50 22.34
C GLU A 17 2.22 8.33 23.28
N VAL A 18 1.40 9.20 22.71
CA VAL A 18 0.45 10.04 23.44
C VAL A 18 -0.92 9.79 22.84
N ASP A 19 -1.94 9.47 23.65
CA ASP A 19 -3.32 9.24 23.16
C ASP A 19 -3.45 8.19 22.04
N ASN A 20 -2.72 7.06 22.14
CA ASN A 20 -2.68 6.01 21.09
C ASN A 20 -2.17 6.52 19.71
N VAL A 21 -1.57 7.71 19.65
CA VAL A 21 -0.88 8.21 18.47
C VAL A 21 0.62 8.31 18.72
N GLY A 22 1.41 7.70 17.85
CA GLY A 22 2.86 7.81 17.86
C GLY A 22 3.29 9.17 17.34
N ARG A 23 3.72 10.06 18.24
CA ARG A 23 4.29 11.36 17.93
C ARG A 23 5.80 11.19 17.73
N ILE A 24 6.27 11.56 16.55
CA ILE A 24 7.69 11.50 16.19
C ILE A 24 8.24 12.91 16.22
N GLU A 25 9.20 13.17 17.10
CA GLU A 25 9.93 14.43 17.21
C GLU A 25 11.34 14.27 16.64
N ILE A 26 11.73 15.19 15.76
CA ILE A 26 13.02 15.16 15.07
C ILE A 26 13.74 16.45 15.42
N SER A 27 14.87 16.33 16.10
CA SER A 27 15.73 17.44 16.50
C SER A 27 17.09 17.28 15.86
N GLY A 28 17.59 18.29 15.14
CA GLY A 28 18.89 18.25 14.50
C GLY A 28 19.59 19.60 14.53
N THR A 29 20.91 19.60 14.45
CA THR A 29 21.73 20.83 14.46
C THR A 29 21.69 21.59 13.13
N ASN A 30 21.40 20.90 12.03
CA ASN A 30 21.34 21.46 10.69
C ASN A 30 20.03 21.10 9.97
N LYS A 31 19.52 22.04 9.16
CA LYS A 31 18.32 21.86 8.33
C LYS A 31 18.41 20.63 7.40
N LYS A 32 19.61 20.31 6.91
CA LYS A 32 19.85 19.15 6.04
C LYS A 32 19.62 17.82 6.77
N SER A 33 20.10 17.68 8.00
CA SER A 33 19.91 16.47 8.82
C SER A 33 18.45 16.24 9.17
N ILE A 34 17.71 17.32 9.46
CA ILE A 34 16.28 17.25 9.74
C ILE A 34 15.51 16.82 8.49
N ASP A 35 15.84 17.38 7.32
CA ASP A 35 15.21 17.02 6.05
C ASP A 35 15.45 15.55 5.68
N ASP A 36 16.69 15.07 5.84
CA ASP A 36 17.07 13.68 5.58
C ASP A 36 16.35 12.70 6.54
N ALA A 37 16.31 13.03 7.84
CA ALA A 37 15.57 12.25 8.83
C ALA A 37 14.07 12.23 8.57
N ILE A 38 13.46 13.37 8.21
CA ILE A 38 12.06 13.45 7.80
C ILE A 38 11.82 12.56 6.57
N ARG A 39 12.75 12.53 5.62
CA ARG A 39 12.60 11.75 4.38
C ARG A 39 12.68 10.25 4.63
N LEU A 40 13.61 9.80 5.48
CA LEU A 40 13.70 8.41 5.91
C LEU A 40 12.44 7.98 6.68
N ILE A 41 11.99 8.81 7.63
CA ILE A 41 10.80 8.52 8.42
C ILE A 41 9.57 8.51 7.52
N LYS A 42 9.37 9.49 6.64
CA LYS A 42 8.28 9.48 5.65
C LYS A 42 8.32 8.24 4.75
N GLY A 43 9.51 7.72 4.40
CA GLY A 43 9.64 6.46 3.66
C GLY A 43 9.13 5.24 4.44
N ILE A 44 9.33 5.23 5.76
CA ILE A 44 8.88 4.16 6.66
C ILE A 44 7.37 4.31 6.97
N VAL A 45 6.91 5.53 7.24
CA VAL A 45 5.52 5.82 7.63
C VAL A 45 4.60 6.07 6.44
N ALA A 46 5.09 6.01 5.18
CA ALA A 46 4.30 6.28 3.98
C ALA A 46 2.94 5.57 4.06
N VAL A 47 1.90 6.32 4.40
CA VAL A 47 0.54 5.80 4.54
C VAL A 47 0.04 5.70 3.11
N PRO A 48 -0.21 4.50 2.59
CA PRO A 48 -0.66 4.39 1.23
C PRO A 48 -2.05 5.03 1.11
N GLU A 49 -2.24 5.81 0.07
CA GLU A 49 -3.47 6.53 -0.18
C GLU A 49 -4.45 5.63 -0.94
N VAL A 50 -5.66 5.49 -0.42
CA VAL A 50 -6.72 4.75 -1.10
C VAL A 50 -7.08 5.47 -2.39
N GLY A 51 -6.97 4.77 -3.51
CA GLY A 51 -7.19 5.30 -4.85
C GLY A 51 -5.90 5.61 -5.61
N GLU A 52 -4.74 5.49 -4.98
CA GLU A 52 -3.45 5.68 -5.65
C GLU A 52 -2.96 4.38 -6.32
N VAL A 53 -2.09 4.55 -7.30
CA VAL A 53 -1.48 3.47 -8.08
C VAL A 53 -0.08 3.22 -7.52
N TYR A 54 0.20 1.97 -7.17
CA TYR A 54 1.50 1.55 -6.68
C TYR A 54 2.06 0.43 -7.55
N THR A 55 3.36 0.45 -7.81
CA THR A 55 4.06 -0.69 -8.39
C THR A 55 4.46 -1.62 -7.25
N GLY A 56 3.93 -2.84 -7.24
CA GLY A 56 4.22 -3.81 -6.20
C GLY A 56 4.75 -5.12 -6.77
N LYS A 57 5.55 -5.80 -5.96
CA LYS A 57 6.17 -7.08 -6.30
C LYS A 57 5.33 -8.23 -5.77
N VAL A 58 5.01 -9.20 -6.62
CA VAL A 58 4.27 -10.39 -6.21
C VAL A 58 5.14 -11.19 -5.23
N ARG A 59 4.70 -11.32 -3.99
CA ARG A 59 5.39 -12.09 -2.94
C ARG A 59 5.00 -13.56 -2.97
N SER A 60 3.71 -13.83 -3.17
CA SER A 60 3.19 -15.20 -3.25
C SER A 60 1.90 -15.25 -4.06
N ILE A 61 1.68 -16.35 -4.78
CA ILE A 61 0.48 -16.56 -5.59
C ILE A 61 -0.39 -17.64 -4.94
N MET A 62 -1.69 -17.40 -4.87
CA MET A 62 -2.71 -18.34 -4.40
C MET A 62 -3.75 -18.55 -5.50
N PRO A 63 -4.49 -19.69 -5.50
CA PRO A 63 -5.49 -19.97 -6.54
C PRO A 63 -6.64 -18.95 -6.61
N TYR A 64 -6.87 -18.17 -5.55
CA TYR A 64 -7.91 -17.13 -5.50
C TYR A 64 -7.36 -15.70 -5.63
N GLY A 65 -6.05 -15.49 -5.61
CA GLY A 65 -5.44 -14.15 -5.56
C GLY A 65 -3.92 -14.16 -5.42
N ALA A 66 -3.28 -13.03 -5.69
CA ALA A 66 -1.84 -12.84 -5.50
C ALA A 66 -1.59 -11.88 -4.32
N PHE A 67 -0.61 -12.20 -3.49
CA PHE A 67 -0.06 -11.26 -2.52
C PHE A 67 1.01 -10.42 -3.21
N VAL A 68 0.82 -9.11 -3.19
CA VAL A 68 1.69 -8.13 -3.83
C VAL A 68 2.17 -7.16 -2.75
N GLU A 69 3.48 -7.13 -2.53
CA GLU A 69 4.12 -6.17 -1.64
C GLU A 69 4.42 -4.90 -2.43
N PHE A 70 3.74 -3.81 -2.11
CA PHE A 70 3.87 -2.53 -2.83
C PHE A 70 4.62 -1.47 -2.01
N LEU A 71 4.74 -1.69 -0.70
CA LEU A 71 5.56 -0.89 0.21
C LEU A 71 6.20 -1.81 1.26
N PRO A 72 7.37 -1.44 1.82
CA PRO A 72 8.06 -2.27 2.81
C PRO A 72 7.17 -2.49 4.05
N GLY A 73 6.82 -3.75 4.33
CA GLY A 73 5.92 -4.14 5.42
C GLY A 73 4.43 -3.94 5.13
N LYS A 74 4.06 -3.72 3.86
CA LYS A 74 2.66 -3.55 3.42
C LYS A 74 2.35 -4.52 2.28
N ASP A 75 1.71 -5.62 2.64
CA ASP A 75 1.26 -6.65 1.71
C ASP A 75 -0.19 -6.42 1.29
N GLY A 76 -0.42 -6.31 -0.02
CA GLY A 76 -1.76 -6.24 -0.58
C GLY A 76 -2.21 -7.55 -1.21
N LEU A 77 -3.51 -7.82 -1.14
CA LEU A 77 -4.17 -8.93 -1.80
C LEU A 77 -4.81 -8.45 -3.09
N LEU A 78 -4.33 -8.98 -4.20
CA LEU A 78 -4.88 -8.82 -5.54
C LEU A 78 -5.77 -10.03 -5.84
N HIS A 79 -7.08 -9.83 -5.93
CA HIS A 79 -8.01 -10.92 -6.22
C HIS A 79 -7.93 -11.32 -7.69
N ILE A 80 -8.06 -12.62 -8.04
CA ILE A 80 -7.98 -13.08 -9.43
C ILE A 80 -8.96 -12.35 -10.38
N SER A 81 -10.14 -11.98 -9.87
CA SER A 81 -11.16 -11.22 -10.61
C SER A 81 -10.81 -9.75 -10.85
N GLU A 82 -9.80 -9.22 -10.15
CA GLU A 82 -9.32 -7.83 -10.26
C GLU A 82 -7.98 -7.73 -11.01
N ILE A 83 -7.46 -8.85 -11.54
CA ILE A 83 -6.25 -8.87 -12.36
C ILE A 83 -6.55 -8.39 -13.79
N ASP A 84 -7.57 -8.94 -14.43
CA ASP A 84 -7.90 -8.62 -15.83
C ASP A 84 -9.43 -8.61 -16.06
N TRP A 85 -9.87 -8.01 -17.18
CA TRP A 85 -11.27 -8.08 -17.61
C TRP A 85 -11.65 -9.45 -18.18
N LYS A 86 -10.66 -10.24 -18.58
CA LYS A 86 -10.84 -11.63 -19.02
C LYS A 86 -11.10 -12.55 -17.82
N ARG A 87 -11.92 -13.58 -18.05
CA ARG A 87 -12.20 -14.62 -17.06
C ARG A 87 -10.97 -15.54 -17.00
N LEU A 88 -10.06 -15.25 -16.08
CA LEU A 88 -8.88 -16.08 -15.81
C LEU A 88 -9.26 -17.13 -14.77
N GLU A 89 -8.99 -18.41 -15.06
CA GLU A 89 -9.25 -19.50 -14.12
C GLU A 89 -8.07 -19.69 -13.15
N THR A 90 -6.86 -19.32 -13.57
CA THR A 90 -5.64 -19.36 -12.73
C THR A 90 -4.80 -18.09 -12.88
N ILE A 91 -4.08 -17.68 -11.83
CA ILE A 91 -3.12 -16.55 -11.90
C ILE A 91 -1.98 -16.82 -12.87
N GLU A 92 -1.63 -18.09 -13.08
CA GLU A 92 -0.65 -18.50 -14.08
C GLU A 92 -1.09 -18.12 -15.51
N GLU A 93 -2.40 -18.12 -15.81
CA GLU A 93 -2.93 -17.64 -17.09
C GLU A 93 -2.89 -16.12 -17.21
N SER A 94 -2.85 -15.40 -16.09
CA SER A 94 -2.67 -13.95 -16.10
C SER A 94 -1.25 -13.54 -16.50
N GLY A 95 -0.31 -14.48 -16.55
CA GLY A 95 1.10 -14.23 -16.79
C GLY A 95 1.85 -13.71 -15.56
N LEU A 96 1.20 -13.59 -14.40
CA LEU A 96 1.87 -13.16 -13.17
C LEU A 96 2.65 -14.31 -12.54
N LYS A 97 3.86 -13.99 -12.08
CA LYS A 97 4.75 -14.92 -11.39
C LYS A 97 5.14 -14.37 -10.03
N GLU A 98 5.53 -15.26 -9.12
CA GLU A 98 6.15 -14.85 -7.86
C GLU A 98 7.44 -14.10 -8.17
N GLY A 99 7.59 -12.90 -7.61
CA GLY A 99 8.68 -11.98 -7.85
C GLY A 99 8.44 -10.97 -8.98
N ASP A 100 7.35 -11.08 -9.73
CA ASP A 100 7.02 -10.17 -10.83
C ASP A 100 6.55 -8.81 -10.31
N ASP A 101 6.83 -7.74 -11.06
CA ASP A 101 6.44 -6.37 -10.70
C ASP A 101 5.13 -6.00 -11.43
N ILE A 102 4.09 -5.71 -10.66
CA ILE A 102 2.74 -5.39 -11.15
C ILE A 102 2.27 -4.04 -10.63
N GLU A 103 1.64 -3.24 -11.49
CA GLU A 103 0.98 -2.01 -11.05
C GLU A 103 -0.40 -2.31 -10.46
N VAL A 104 -0.67 -1.82 -9.27
CA VAL A 104 -1.88 -2.12 -8.52
C VAL A 104 -2.45 -0.86 -7.92
N LYS A 105 -3.77 -0.69 -8.06
CA LYS A 105 -4.47 0.41 -7.40
C LYS A 105 -4.88 -0.02 -6.00
N LEU A 106 -4.60 0.82 -5.00
CA LEU A 106 -5.10 0.60 -3.65
C LEU A 106 -6.60 0.92 -3.61
N LEU A 107 -7.44 -0.08 -3.32
CA LEU A 107 -8.89 0.10 -3.20
C LEU A 107 -9.33 0.36 -1.77
N GLU A 108 -8.75 -0.35 -0.81
CA GLU A 108 -9.14 -0.26 0.60
C GLU A 108 -7.98 -0.73 1.48
N ILE A 109 -7.94 -0.22 2.71
CA ILE A 109 -6.96 -0.61 3.72
C ILE A 109 -7.73 -1.29 4.84
N ASP A 110 -7.36 -2.52 5.18
CA ASP A 110 -7.92 -3.21 6.33
C ASP A 110 -7.05 -2.95 7.57
N PRO A 111 -7.45 -2.03 8.48
CA PRO A 111 -6.61 -1.65 9.63
C PRO A 111 -6.48 -2.74 10.68
N LYS A 112 -7.30 -3.81 10.60
CA LYS A 112 -7.27 -4.92 11.57
C LYS A 112 -6.28 -6.00 11.17
N THR A 113 -6.18 -6.29 9.89
CA THR A 113 -5.31 -7.35 9.36
C THR A 113 -4.03 -6.82 8.73
N GLY A 114 -3.91 -5.50 8.56
CA GLY A 114 -2.80 -4.86 7.87
C GLY A 114 -2.74 -5.20 6.38
N LYS A 115 -3.80 -5.80 5.84
CA LYS A 115 -3.88 -6.22 4.44
C LYS A 115 -4.46 -5.08 3.60
N PHE A 116 -3.82 -4.85 2.46
CA PHE A 116 -4.26 -3.85 1.50
C PHE A 116 -5.07 -4.52 0.40
N LYS A 117 -6.21 -3.95 0.00
CA LYS A 117 -6.99 -4.51 -1.11
C LYS A 117 -6.53 -3.85 -2.40
N LEU A 118 -6.02 -4.66 -3.33
CA LEU A 118 -5.40 -4.18 -4.55
C LEU A 118 -6.22 -4.57 -5.78
N SER A 119 -6.15 -3.76 -6.84
CA SER A 119 -6.77 -4.07 -8.12
C SER A 119 -5.96 -3.53 -9.29
N HIS A 120 -5.61 -4.40 -10.22
CA HIS A 120 -4.85 -4.07 -11.43
C HIS A 120 -5.81 -3.61 -12.55
N LYS A 121 -7.00 -4.21 -12.63
CA LYS A 121 -8.05 -3.91 -13.61
C LYS A 121 -8.42 -2.42 -13.72
N VAL A 122 -8.32 -1.66 -12.62
CA VAL A 122 -8.71 -0.24 -12.56
C VAL A 122 -7.67 0.67 -13.23
N LEU A 123 -6.47 0.16 -13.50
CA LEU A 123 -5.38 0.88 -14.18
C LEU A 123 -5.44 0.78 -15.70
N LEU A 124 -6.17 -0.19 -16.23
CA LEU A 124 -6.40 -0.28 -17.66
C LEU A 124 -7.17 0.97 -18.10
N PRO A 125 -6.61 1.79 -19.01
CA PRO A 125 -7.22 3.04 -19.42
C PRO A 125 -8.60 2.74 -19.99
N LYS A 126 -9.61 3.46 -19.47
CA LYS A 126 -10.96 3.44 -20.04
C LYS A 126 -10.86 3.74 -21.55
N PRO A 127 -11.34 2.86 -22.45
CA PRO A 127 -11.80 3.36 -23.73
C PRO A 127 -12.93 4.36 -23.46
N GLU A 128 -12.88 5.53 -24.09
CA GLU A 128 -13.81 6.64 -23.86
C GLU A 128 -15.27 6.15 -23.89
N GLY A 129 -16.02 6.37 -22.80
CA GLY A 129 -17.48 6.23 -22.80
C GLY A 129 -18.14 5.26 -21.81
N MET A 130 -17.43 4.63 -20.86
CA MET A 130 -18.10 3.82 -19.82
C MET A 130 -18.18 4.50 -18.45
N GLU A 131 -19.42 4.77 -18.06
CA GLU A 131 -19.89 5.26 -16.77
C GLU A 131 -19.21 4.56 -15.60
N GLU A 132 -18.81 5.37 -14.63
CA GLU A 132 -18.37 4.93 -13.32
C GLU A 132 -19.52 4.19 -12.62
N ASN A 133 -19.55 2.87 -12.73
CA ASN A 133 -20.45 2.08 -11.90
C ASN A 133 -19.86 2.01 -10.49
N ASN A 134 -20.06 3.11 -9.76
CA ASN A 134 -19.79 3.29 -8.34
C ASN A 134 -20.80 2.45 -7.50
N LYS A 135 -20.94 1.15 -7.82
CA LYS A 135 -21.80 0.21 -7.08
C LYS A 135 -20.98 -0.54 -6.03
N LYS A 136 -20.78 0.13 -4.89
CA LYS A 136 -21.07 -0.38 -3.53
C LYS A 136 -20.42 0.51 -2.47
N ARG A 137 -20.84 1.77 -2.43
CA ARG A 137 -21.09 2.43 -1.14
C ARG A 137 -22.46 2.00 -0.64
N GLU A 138 -22.56 0.78 -0.12
CA GLU A 138 -23.63 0.44 0.82
C GLU A 138 -22.99 -0.24 2.02
N ARG A 139 -22.43 0.60 2.90
CA ARG A 139 -22.49 0.31 4.33
C ARG A 139 -23.96 0.18 4.67
N LYS A 140 -24.48 -1.04 4.85
CA LYS A 140 -25.65 -1.20 5.71
C LYS A 140 -25.20 -0.83 7.12
N PRO A 141 -25.79 0.20 7.77
CA PRO A 141 -25.71 0.25 9.21
C PRO A 141 -26.54 -0.92 9.73
N GLN A 142 -25.89 -1.97 10.23
CA GLN A 142 -26.62 -2.96 11.02
C GLN A 142 -26.84 -2.33 12.39
N GLN A 143 -27.99 -1.64 12.49
CA GLN A 143 -28.46 -1.02 13.70
C GLN A 143 -29.19 -2.08 14.55
N LYS A 144 -28.74 -2.18 15.80
CA LYS A 144 -29.31 -2.88 16.97
C LYS A 144 -29.25 -4.40 17.02
#